data_AF-A0A7V8RI63-F1
#
_entry.id   AF-A0A7V8RI63-F1
#
_cell.length_a   1.000
_cell.length_b   1.000
_cell.length_c   1.000
_cell.angle_alpha   90.00
_cell.angle_beta   90.00
_cell.angle_gamma   90.00
#
_symmetry.space_group_name_H-M   'P 1'
#
loop_
_entity.id
_entity.type
_entity.pdbx_description
1 polymer ?
#
loop_
_entity_poly.entity_id
_entity_poly.type
_entity_poly.pdbx_seq_one_letter_code
_entity_poly.pdbx_strand_id
1 'polypeptide(L)'
;MKEEYDFSTAKRGPVASSKGKTRITIMLDDDVIEAARERAESAGIGYQTVINNLLRQALVSETAHNLAPATQKRARTVKPYANGITRSDVKDLEKRLAAMTEELHKMMDAPKPGKAKASV
;
A
#
# COMPACT_ATOMS: atom_id res chain seq x y z
N MET A 1 -0.09 27.93 -33.66
CA MET A 1 -1.51 28.08 -33.26
C MET A 1 -2.06 29.28 -34.02
N LYS A 2 -3.30 29.24 -34.53
CA LYS A 2 -3.92 30.43 -35.15
C LYS A 2 -4.38 31.38 -34.06
N GLU A 3 -4.27 32.68 -34.33
CA GLU A 3 -4.66 33.75 -33.41
C GLU A 3 -6.18 33.80 -33.22
N GLU A 4 -6.97 33.49 -34.26
CA GLU A 4 -8.43 33.49 -34.18
C GLU A 4 -9.03 32.25 -34.86
N TYR A 5 -10.09 31.74 -34.25
CA TYR A 5 -10.91 30.66 -34.77
C TYR A 5 -12.36 31.13 -34.83
N ASP A 6 -12.95 31.09 -36.03
CA ASP A 6 -14.36 31.36 -36.23
C ASP A 6 -15.20 30.11 -35.91
N PHE A 7 -16.04 30.23 -34.89
CA PHE A 7 -16.96 29.18 -34.44
C PHE A 7 -18.43 29.50 -34.75
N SER A 8 -18.69 30.47 -35.65
CA SER A 8 -20.04 30.89 -36.05
C SER A 8 -20.92 29.73 -36.57
N THR A 9 -20.30 28.71 -37.16
CA THR A 9 -20.98 27.51 -37.68
C THR A 9 -20.75 26.25 -36.82
N ALA A 10 -20.12 26.40 -35.66
CA ALA A 10 -19.77 25.27 -34.81
C ALA A 10 -21.03 24.67 -34.14
N LYS A 11 -21.27 23.38 -34.38
CA LYS A 11 -22.36 22.62 -33.76
C LYS A 11 -21.89 22.02 -32.43
N ARG A 12 -22.54 22.33 -31.31
CA ARG A 12 -22.24 21.71 -30.01
C ARG A 12 -22.59 20.22 -30.07
N GLY A 13 -21.57 19.37 -30.09
CA GLY A 13 -21.75 17.92 -29.92
C GLY A 13 -22.18 17.57 -28.48
N PRO A 14 -22.80 16.40 -28.27
CA PRO A 14 -23.08 15.91 -26.93
C PRO A 14 -21.78 15.82 -26.12
N VAL A 15 -21.79 16.40 -24.93
CA VAL A 15 -20.66 16.30 -23.98
C VAL A 15 -20.43 14.82 -23.71
N ALA A 16 -19.20 14.35 -23.95
CA ALA A 16 -18.84 12.96 -23.68
C ALA A 16 -19.23 12.60 -22.24
N SER A 17 -20.03 11.54 -22.08
CA SER A 17 -20.37 11.00 -20.77
C SER A 17 -19.07 10.69 -20.01
N SER A 18 -18.95 11.19 -18.79
CA SER A 18 -17.85 10.86 -17.88
C SER A 18 -18.01 9.40 -17.41
N LYS A 19 -17.72 8.46 -18.30
CA LYS A 19 -17.87 7.02 -18.07
C LYS A 19 -17.14 6.62 -16.78
N GLY A 20 -17.90 6.16 -15.78
CA GLY A 20 -17.38 5.65 -14.51
C GLY A 20 -17.20 6.66 -13.37
N LYS A 21 -17.62 7.93 -13.54
CA LYS A 21 -17.66 8.92 -12.44
C LYS A 21 -19.03 9.59 -12.38
N THR A 22 -19.66 9.52 -11.22
CA THR A 22 -20.93 10.20 -10.93
C THR A 22 -20.65 11.50 -10.18
N ARG A 23 -21.21 12.62 -10.65
CA ARG A 23 -21.17 13.88 -9.91
C ARG A 23 -22.16 13.80 -8.75
N ILE A 24 -21.67 13.93 -7.52
CA ILE A 24 -22.47 13.96 -6.30
C ILE A 24 -22.13 15.21 -5.51
N THR A 25 -23.07 15.68 -4.70
CA THR A 25 -22.82 16.72 -3.70
C THR A 25 -22.63 16.02 -2.36
N ILE A 26 -21.46 16.21 -1.75
CA ILE A 26 -21.13 15.75 -0.40
C ILE A 26 -20.49 16.91 0.35
N MET A 27 -20.71 16.96 1.66
CA MET A 27 -19.95 17.85 2.53
C MET A 27 -18.67 17.13 2.95
N LEU A 28 -17.54 17.82 2.86
CA LEU A 28 -16.25 17.38 3.36
C LEU A 28 -15.71 18.51 4.22
N ASP A 29 -15.05 18.16 5.31
CA ASP A 29 -14.40 19.12 6.18
C ASP A 29 -13.22 19.79 5.46
N ASP A 30 -12.94 21.05 5.78
CA ASP A 30 -11.90 21.83 5.11
C ASP A 30 -10.51 21.21 5.29
N ASP A 31 -10.24 20.63 6.46
CA ASP A 31 -8.98 19.94 6.77
C ASP A 31 -8.76 18.69 5.89
N VAL A 32 -9.83 17.96 5.58
CA VAL A 32 -9.80 16.81 4.66
C VAL A 32 -9.48 17.27 3.24
N ILE A 33 -10.06 18.40 2.81
CA ILE A 33 -9.82 18.96 1.46
C ILE A 33 -8.36 19.41 1.34
N GLU A 34 -7.83 20.13 2.33
CA GLU A 34 -6.44 20.60 2.31
C GLU A 34 -5.45 19.43 2.35
N ALA A 35 -5.65 18.46 3.25
CA ALA A 35 -4.80 17.27 3.31
C ALA A 35 -4.83 16.46 2.00
N ALA A 36 -5.99 16.40 1.32
CA ALA A 36 -6.10 15.75 0.02
C ALA A 36 -5.36 16.53 -1.08
N ARG A 37 -5.35 17.87 -1.01
CA ARG A 37 -4.64 18.73 -1.96
C ARG A 37 -3.13 18.57 -1.83
N GLU A 38 -2.58 18.62 -0.62
CA GLU A 38 -1.14 18.44 -0.37
C GLU A 38 -0.64 17.08 -0.89
N ARG A 39 -1.39 16.00 -0.62
CA ARG A 39 -1.05 14.66 -1.10
C ARG A 39 -1.15 14.55 -2.62
N ALA A 40 -2.11 15.25 -3.23
CA ALA A 40 -2.28 15.31 -4.68
C ALA A 40 -1.10 16.00 -5.36
N GLU A 41 -0.67 17.15 -4.83
CA GLU A 41 0.48 17.90 -5.34
C GLU A 41 1.77 17.09 -5.27
N SER A 42 2.02 16.42 -4.13
CA SER A 42 3.19 15.56 -3.97
C SER A 42 3.18 14.37 -4.94
N ALA A 43 2.02 13.86 -5.34
CA ALA A 43 1.88 12.70 -6.21
C ALA A 43 1.63 13.07 -7.69
N GLY A 44 1.49 14.37 -8.01
CA GLY A 44 1.18 14.83 -9.37
C GLY A 44 -0.19 14.39 -9.89
N ILE A 45 -1.15 14.12 -9.00
CA ILE A 45 -2.52 13.68 -9.35
C ILE A 45 -3.56 14.65 -8.80
N GLY A 46 -4.76 14.68 -9.36
CA GLY A 46 -5.83 15.53 -8.83
C GLY A 46 -6.35 15.07 -7.45
N TYR A 47 -6.69 16.01 -6.57
CA TYR A 47 -7.21 15.74 -5.22
C TYR A 47 -8.46 14.84 -5.24
N GLN A 48 -9.35 14.99 -6.24
CA GLN A 48 -10.52 14.14 -6.39
C GLN A 48 -10.15 12.66 -6.64
N THR A 49 -9.02 12.40 -7.31
CA THR A 49 -8.50 11.05 -7.51
C THR A 49 -7.97 10.45 -6.20
N VAL A 50 -7.29 11.26 -5.39
CA VAL A 50 -6.81 10.87 -4.05
C VAL A 50 -7.99 10.45 -3.18
N ILE A 51 -9.02 11.31 -3.08
CA ILE A 51 -10.22 11.05 -2.28
C ILE A 51 -10.92 9.76 -2.73
N ASN A 52 -11.15 9.60 -4.04
CA ASN A 52 -11.81 8.40 -4.56
C ASN A 52 -11.02 7.11 -4.30
N ASN A 53 -9.70 7.17 -4.34
CA ASN A 53 -8.85 6.01 -4.08
C ASN A 53 -8.85 5.64 -2.60
N LEU A 54 -8.83 6.62 -1.70
CA LEU A 54 -8.98 6.40 -0.26
C LEU A 54 -10.33 5.76 0.08
N LEU A 55 -11.42 6.29 -0.49
CA LEU A 55 -12.75 5.71 -0.32
C LEU A 55 -12.81 4.28 -0.85
N ARG A 56 -12.21 3.99 -2.01
CA ARG A 56 -12.10 2.61 -2.53
C ARG A 56 -11.35 1.69 -1.56
N GLN A 57 -10.21 2.12 -1.04
CA GLN A 57 -9.43 1.32 -0.09
C GLN A 57 -10.20 1.04 1.20
N ALA A 58 -10.91 2.05 1.72
CA ALA A 58 -11.76 1.91 2.90
C ALA A 58 -12.87 0.89 2.66
N LEU A 59 -13.62 1.01 1.56
CA LEU A 59 -14.75 0.10 1.24
C LEU A 59 -14.29 -1.34 0.96
N VAL A 60 -13.14 -1.53 0.31
CA VAL A 60 -12.56 -2.88 0.12
C VAL A 60 -12.19 -3.50 1.47
N SER A 61 -11.59 -2.71 2.37
CA SER A 61 -11.24 -3.16 3.72
C SER A 61 -12.48 -3.46 4.57
N GLU A 62 -13.56 -2.72 4.36
CA GLU A 62 -14.84 -2.92 5.04
C GLU A 62 -15.57 -4.15 4.51
N THR A 63 -15.48 -4.44 3.21
CA THR A 63 -15.98 -5.69 2.63
C THR A 63 -15.21 -6.89 3.19
N ALA A 64 -13.89 -6.77 3.37
CA ALA A 64 -13.10 -7.79 4.06
C ALA A 64 -13.44 -7.90 5.57
N HIS A 65 -13.90 -6.82 6.21
CA HIS A 65 -14.28 -6.79 7.63
C HIS A 65 -15.73 -7.22 7.89
N ASN A 66 -16.65 -7.06 6.92
CA ASN A 66 -18.06 -7.45 7.03
C ASN A 66 -18.31 -8.90 6.58
N LEU A 67 -17.38 -9.52 5.83
CA LEU A 67 -17.42 -10.94 5.48
C LEU A 67 -16.59 -11.85 6.41
N ALA A 68 -15.99 -11.29 7.47
CA ALA A 68 -15.23 -12.06 8.45
C ALA A 68 -15.51 -11.56 9.86
N PRO A 69 -15.83 -12.43 10.84
CA PRO A 69 -15.79 -12.00 12.23
C PRO A 69 -14.33 -11.67 12.56
N ALA A 70 -14.05 -10.39 12.83
CA ALA A 70 -12.86 -9.84 13.48
C ALA A 70 -11.58 -10.72 13.43
N THR A 71 -10.97 -10.91 12.25
CA THR A 71 -9.65 -11.55 12.21
C THR A 71 -8.57 -10.49 12.42
N GLN A 72 -7.95 -10.62 13.58
CA GLN A 72 -6.85 -9.84 14.11
C GLN A 72 -5.76 -9.50 13.07
N LYS A 73 -5.44 -8.21 13.05
CA LYS A 73 -4.17 -7.56 12.73
C LYS A 73 -2.98 -8.51 12.50
N ARG A 74 -2.37 -8.31 11.32
CA ARG A 74 -0.93 -8.45 11.01
C ARG A 74 -0.25 -9.74 11.48
N ALA A 75 0.05 -10.58 10.48
CA ALA A 75 1.05 -11.62 10.55
C ALA A 75 2.40 -11.09 11.09
N ARG A 76 2.62 -11.25 12.38
CA ARG A 76 3.89 -11.73 12.94
C ARG A 76 3.51 -12.98 13.70
N THR A 77 3.96 -14.14 13.24
CA THR A 77 3.84 -15.42 13.96
C THR A 77 4.69 -15.39 15.23
N VAL A 78 4.30 -14.57 16.19
CA VAL A 78 4.69 -14.74 17.58
C VAL A 78 3.49 -15.41 18.23
N LYS A 79 3.62 -16.70 18.53
CA LYS A 79 2.59 -17.47 19.25
C LYS A 79 2.22 -16.68 20.52
N PRO A 80 0.97 -16.22 20.69
CA PRO A 80 0.57 -15.59 21.94
C PRO A 80 0.48 -16.71 22.98
N TYR A 81 1.39 -16.74 23.96
CA TYR A 81 1.35 -17.68 25.08
C TYR A 81 0.20 -17.30 26.02
N ALA A 82 -1.03 -17.55 25.60
CA ALA A 82 -2.24 -17.17 26.34
C ALA A 82 -2.41 -17.96 27.65
N ASN A 83 -1.73 -19.11 27.80
CA ASN A 83 -1.88 -20.02 28.94
C ASN A 83 -0.57 -20.25 29.73
N GLY A 84 0.39 -19.31 29.65
CA GLY A 84 1.71 -19.45 30.28
C GLY A 84 2.72 -20.20 29.40
N ILE A 85 4.01 -19.91 29.61
CA ILE A 85 5.11 -20.51 28.83
C ILE A 85 5.37 -21.93 29.34
N THR A 86 5.26 -22.93 28.48
CA THR A 86 5.57 -24.32 28.85
C THR A 86 7.06 -24.63 28.67
N ARG A 87 7.59 -25.64 29.38
CA ARG A 87 9.00 -26.07 29.23
C ARG A 87 9.35 -26.50 27.81
N SER A 88 8.39 -27.06 27.07
CA SER A 88 8.57 -27.41 25.66
C SER A 88 8.76 -26.17 24.78
N ASP A 89 8.03 -25.09 25.06
CA ASP A 89 8.15 -23.85 24.27
C ASP A 89 9.54 -23.23 24.43
N VAL A 90 10.10 -23.25 25.65
CA VAL A 90 11.47 -22.79 25.92
C VAL A 90 12.48 -23.62 25.15
N LYS A 91 12.33 -24.96 25.18
CA LYS A 91 13.23 -25.89 24.49
C LYS A 91 13.19 -25.71 22.97
N ASP A 92 12.01 -25.43 22.41
CA ASP A 92 11.85 -25.14 20.98
C ASP A 92 12.51 -23.81 20.61
N LEU A 93 12.45 -22.81 21.48
CA LEU A 93 13.11 -21.53 21.27
C LEU A 93 14.64 -21.66 21.31
N GLU A 94 15.17 -22.41 22.28
CA GLU A 94 16.60 -22.72 22.40
C GLU A 94 17.12 -23.41 21.12
N LYS A 95 16.37 -24.38 20.59
CA LYS A 95 16.75 -25.08 19.35
C LYS A 95 16.79 -24.14 18.14
N ARG A 96 15.87 -23.17 18.07
CA ARG A 96 15.85 -22.16 17.00
C ARG A 96 17.03 -21.20 17.11
N LEU A 97 17.37 -20.78 18.33
CA LEU A 97 18.54 -19.94 18.61
C LEU A 97 19.83 -20.67 18.20
N ALA A 98 19.98 -21.95 18.57
CA ALA A 98 21.12 -22.76 18.17
C ALA A 98 21.23 -22.92 16.65
N ALA A 99 20.12 -23.15 15.95
CA ALA A 99 20.13 -23.24 14.48
C ALA A 99 20.56 -21.91 13.83
N MET A 100 20.10 -20.78 14.36
CA MET A 100 20.46 -19.46 13.86
C MET A 100 21.93 -19.13 14.12
N THR A 101 22.51 -19.55 15.26
CA THR A 101 23.94 -19.34 15.53
C THR A 101 24.84 -20.18 14.62
N GLU A 102 24.42 -21.40 14.26
CA GLU A 102 25.14 -22.22 13.28
C GLU A 102 25.08 -21.59 11.88
N GLU A 103 23.92 -21.05 11.50
CA GLU A 103 23.75 -20.36 10.23
C GLU A 103 24.61 -19.09 10.15
N LEU A 104 24.71 -18.32 11.23
CA LEU A 104 25.60 -17.15 11.31
C LEU A 104 27.08 -17.53 11.23
N HIS A 105 27.53 -18.58 11.92
CA HIS A 105 28.91 -19.06 11.79
C HIS A 105 29.21 -19.52 10.36
N LYS A 106 28.29 -20.26 9.74
CA LYS A 106 28.41 -20.69 8.33
C LYS A 106 28.50 -19.51 7.35
N MET A 107 27.81 -18.40 7.64
CA MET A 107 27.93 -17.17 6.86
C MET A 107 29.24 -16.42 7.13
N MET A 108 29.78 -16.51 8.34
CA MET A 108 31.04 -15.89 8.71
C MET A 108 32.28 -16.64 8.17
N ASP A 109 32.19 -17.96 8.00
CA ASP A 109 33.28 -18.80 7.47
C ASP A 109 33.31 -18.86 5.92
N ALA A 110 32.36 -18.23 5.23
CA ALA A 110 32.39 -18.14 3.78
C ALA A 110 33.50 -17.15 3.33
N PRO A 111 34.45 -17.56 2.48
CA PRO A 111 35.50 -16.65 2.01
C PRO A 111 34.87 -15.54 1.16
N LYS A 112 35.20 -14.27 1.48
CA LYS A 112 34.80 -13.08 0.69
C LYS A 112 34.99 -13.36 -0.81
N PRO A 113 34.01 -13.04 -1.68
CA PRO A 113 34.18 -13.22 -3.12
C PRO A 113 35.28 -12.26 -3.61
N GLY A 114 36.45 -12.84 -3.89
CA GLY A 114 37.55 -12.16 -4.56
C GLY A 114 37.13 -11.76 -5.97
N LYS A 115 37.48 -10.53 -6.35
CA LYS A 115 37.11 -9.88 -7.62
C LYS A 115 37.38 -10.81 -8.81
N ALA A 116 36.35 -11.08 -9.61
CA ALA A 116 36.50 -11.68 -10.93
C ALA A 116 37.40 -10.78 -11.80
N LYS A 117 38.53 -11.32 -12.27
CA LYS A 117 39.33 -10.69 -13.31
C LYS A 117 38.65 -10.93 -14.65
N ALA A 118 38.32 -9.85 -15.35
CA ALA A 118 38.06 -9.87 -16.79
C ALA A 118 39.39 -10.14 -17.52
N SER A 119 39.45 -11.19 -18.32
CA SER A 119 40.54 -11.43 -19.27
C SER A 119 40.06 -11.12 -20.68
N VAL A 120 40.86 -10.29 -21.35
CA VAL A 120 40.89 -10.00 -22.79
C VAL A 120 41.31 -11.24 -23.58
#